data_AF-A0A9D8BX68-F1
#
_entry.id   AF-A0A9D8BX68-F1
#
_cell.length_a   1.000
_cell.length_b   1.000
_cell.length_c   1.000
_cell.angle_alpha   90.00
_cell.angle_beta   90.00
_cell.angle_gamma   90.00
#
_symmetry.space_group_name_H-M   'P 1'
#
loop_
_entity.id
_entity.type
_entity.pdbx_description
1 polymer ?
#
loop_
_entity_poly.entity_id
_entity_poly.type
_entity_poly.pdbx_seq_one_letter_code
_entity_poly.pdbx_strand_id
1 'polypeptide(L)'
;MPNAAFFALHDALSGPKRPGSGRHPLPDQEGLVQRMCRLGAHNDSLVVVYDAGASVYAARLWWLLRWCGHDEVKVLDGGYAAWVKAGYPSSTSQASAAGGQKKGYG
;
A
#
# COMPACT_ATOMS: atom_id res chain seq x y z
N MET A 1 7.20 0.80 10.62
CA MET A 1 7.71 2.10 10.15
C MET A 1 6.77 3.19 10.61
N PRO A 2 7.24 4.42 10.91
CA PRO A 2 6.38 5.56 11.17
C PRO A 2 5.42 5.80 9.99
N ASN A 3 4.18 6.15 10.29
CA ASN A 3 3.14 6.50 9.30
C ASN A 3 2.83 5.41 8.25
N ALA A 4 3.14 4.14 8.53
CA ALA A 4 2.77 3.03 7.64
C ALA A 4 1.29 2.65 7.80
N ALA A 5 0.63 2.40 6.66
CA ALA A 5 -0.71 1.85 6.61
C ALA A 5 -0.67 0.34 6.31
N PHE A 6 -1.57 -0.42 6.94
CA PHE A 6 -1.61 -1.88 6.78
C PHE A 6 -2.57 -2.33 5.68
N PHE A 7 -2.12 -3.22 4.79
CA PHE A 7 -2.93 -3.84 3.74
C PHE A 7 -2.99 -5.36 3.92
N ALA A 8 -4.15 -5.87 4.35
CA ALA A 8 -4.38 -7.31 4.46
C ALA A 8 -4.55 -7.97 3.08
N LEU A 9 -3.86 -9.08 2.83
CA LEU A 9 -3.91 -9.77 1.54
C LEU A 9 -5.33 -10.18 1.13
N HIS A 10 -6.11 -10.70 2.08
CA HIS A 10 -7.44 -11.24 1.80
C HIS A 10 -8.48 -10.14 1.57
N ASP A 11 -8.41 -9.05 2.31
CA ASP A 11 -9.46 -8.02 2.30
C ASP A 11 -9.13 -6.84 1.40
N ALA A 12 -7.84 -6.58 1.16
CA ALA A 12 -7.38 -5.40 0.44
C ALA A 12 -6.72 -5.70 -0.89
N LEU A 13 -6.07 -6.87 -1.02
CA LEU A 13 -5.27 -7.23 -2.19
C LEU A 13 -5.90 -8.37 -3.01
N SER A 14 -7.10 -8.80 -2.61
CA SER A 14 -7.86 -9.87 -3.25
C SER A 14 -9.32 -9.48 -3.38
N GLY A 15 -9.95 -9.80 -4.51
CA GLY A 15 -11.40 -9.73 -4.69
C GLY A 15 -12.12 -10.98 -4.18
N PRO A 16 -13.46 -10.99 -4.25
CA PRO A 16 -14.26 -12.14 -3.82
C PRO A 16 -13.94 -13.38 -4.66
N LYS A 17 -13.77 -14.52 -3.98
CA LYS A 17 -13.53 -15.81 -4.63
C LYS A 17 -14.78 -16.29 -5.35
N ARG A 18 -14.60 -16.75 -6.59
CA ARG A 18 -15.63 -17.39 -7.43
C ARG A 18 -15.04 -18.66 -8.05
N PRO A 19 -15.85 -19.62 -8.52
CA PRO A 19 -15.34 -20.75 -9.28
C PRO A 19 -14.43 -20.26 -10.42
N GLY A 20 -13.20 -20.77 -10.49
CA GLY A 20 -12.22 -20.37 -11.51
C GLY A 20 -11.39 -19.11 -11.24
N SER A 21 -11.66 -18.34 -10.18
CA SER A 21 -10.97 -17.05 -9.93
C SER A 21 -9.53 -17.15 -9.38
N GLY A 22 -9.01 -18.36 -9.18
CA GLY A 22 -7.71 -18.59 -8.55
C GLY A 22 -7.66 -18.26 -7.05
N ARG A 23 -6.44 -18.22 -6.48
CA ARG A 23 -6.21 -18.05 -5.02
C ARG A 23 -6.39 -16.60 -4.54
N HIS A 24 -6.01 -15.62 -5.37
CA HIS A 24 -6.05 -14.18 -5.07
C HIS A 24 -6.63 -13.41 -6.26
N PRO A 25 -7.97 -13.37 -6.42
CA PRO A 25 -8.63 -12.65 -7.50
C PRO A 25 -8.28 -11.16 -7.47
N LEU A 26 -8.46 -10.45 -8.60
CA LEU A 26 -8.30 -8.99 -8.60
C LEU A 26 -9.32 -8.33 -7.65
N PRO A 27 -8.89 -7.37 -6.81
CA PRO A 27 -9.79 -6.59 -5.99
C PRO A 27 -10.61 -5.61 -6.86
N ASP A 28 -11.59 -4.97 -6.25
CA ASP A 28 -12.26 -3.83 -6.86
C ASP A 28 -11.27 -2.67 -7.04
N GLN A 29 -11.14 -2.19 -8.28
CA GLN A 29 -10.15 -1.18 -8.64
C GLN A 29 -10.46 0.17 -7.97
N GLU A 30 -11.72 0.60 -8.02
CA GLU A 30 -12.15 1.86 -7.43
C GLU A 30 -11.99 1.84 -5.90
N GLY A 31 -12.38 0.74 -5.25
CA GLY A 31 -12.19 0.54 -3.82
C GLY A 31 -10.73 0.61 -3.39
N LEU A 32 -9.80 0.05 -4.18
CA LEU A 32 -8.37 0.16 -3.92
C LEU A 32 -7.87 1.62 -4.04
N VAL A 33 -8.27 2.32 -5.11
CA VAL A 33 -7.91 3.73 -5.33
C VAL A 33 -8.46 4.62 -4.20
N GLN A 34 -9.74 4.47 -3.84
CA GLN A 34 -10.37 5.21 -2.76
C GLN A 34 -9.67 4.97 -1.42
N ARG A 35 -9.22 3.74 -1.17
CA ARG A 35 -8.44 3.43 0.03
C ARG A 35 -7.10 4.15 0.05
N MET A 36 -6.39 4.21 -1.08
CA MET A 36 -5.13 4.97 -1.20
C MET A 36 -5.36 6.47 -0.98
N CYS A 37 -6.41 7.05 -1.58
CA CYS A 37 -6.75 8.46 -1.38
C CYS A 37 -7.09 8.80 0.08
N ARG A 38 -7.81 7.91 0.80
CA ARG A 38 -8.07 8.08 2.24
C ARG A 38 -6.80 8.06 3.09
N LEU A 39 -5.74 7.42 2.61
CA LEU A 39 -4.42 7.44 3.24
C LEU A 39 -3.59 8.67 2.86
N GLY A 40 -4.14 9.58 2.04
CA GLY A 40 -3.48 10.80 1.60
C GLY A 40 -2.67 10.66 0.32
N ALA A 41 -2.71 9.50 -0.34
CA ALA A 41 -2.03 9.32 -1.63
C ALA A 41 -2.78 10.06 -2.74
N HIS A 42 -2.02 10.75 -3.60
CA HIS A 42 -2.44 11.35 -4.85
C HIS A 42 -1.55 10.83 -5.99
N ASN A 43 -1.84 11.25 -7.23
CA ASN A 43 -1.19 10.68 -8.42
C ASN A 43 0.35 10.76 -8.38
N ASP A 44 0.90 11.84 -7.84
CA ASP A 44 2.36 12.07 -7.75
C ASP A 44 3.00 11.61 -6.43
N SER A 45 2.22 10.98 -5.53
CA SER A 45 2.77 10.46 -4.27
C SER A 45 3.73 9.31 -4.55
N LEU A 46 4.91 9.31 -3.92
CA LEU A 46 5.74 8.11 -3.86
C LEU A 46 5.15 7.12 -2.84
N VAL A 47 4.72 5.95 -3.31
CA VAL A 47 4.26 4.86 -2.44
C VAL A 47 5.38 3.83 -2.26
N VAL A 48 5.84 3.64 -1.03
CA VAL A 48 6.78 2.56 -0.69
C VAL A 48 6.04 1.42 -0.01
N VAL A 49 6.07 0.24 -0.62
CA VAL A 49 5.43 -0.98 -0.10
C VAL A 49 6.47 -1.93 0.46
N TYR A 50 6.13 -2.60 1.56
CA TYR A 50 7.00 -3.57 2.21
C TYR A 50 6.15 -4.64 2.90
N ASP A 51 6.75 -5.79 3.17
CA ASP A 51 6.19 -6.79 4.07
C ASP A 51 7.27 -7.27 5.05
N ALA A 52 6.89 -8.19 5.95
CA ALA A 52 7.79 -8.75 6.95
C ALA A 52 8.60 -9.96 6.43
N GLY A 53 8.45 -10.33 5.15
CA GLY A 53 9.02 -11.55 4.57
C GLY A 53 9.76 -11.28 3.25
N ALA A 54 9.65 -12.20 2.30
CA ALA A 54 10.36 -12.17 1.02
C ALA A 54 9.76 -11.21 -0.02
N SER A 55 9.04 -10.16 0.41
CA SER A 55 8.43 -9.15 -0.47
C SER A 55 7.35 -9.67 -1.41
N VAL A 56 6.79 -10.86 -1.17
CA VAL A 56 5.75 -11.45 -2.04
C VAL A 56 4.44 -10.65 -1.98
N TYR A 57 4.05 -10.19 -0.79
CA TYR A 57 2.83 -9.40 -0.63
C TYR A 57 3.07 -7.93 -0.96
N ALA A 58 4.28 -7.44 -0.70
CA ALA A 58 4.71 -6.13 -1.16
C ALA A 58 4.67 -6.05 -2.71
N ALA A 59 5.22 -7.05 -3.40
CA ALA A 59 5.17 -7.14 -4.87
C ALA A 59 3.74 -7.20 -5.41
N ARG A 60 2.83 -7.90 -4.70
CA ARG A 60 1.41 -7.95 -5.07
C ARG A 60 0.76 -6.56 -5.01
N LEU A 61 0.98 -5.79 -3.93
CA LEU A 61 0.46 -4.43 -3.82
C LEU A 61 1.12 -3.49 -4.83
N TRP A 62 2.44 -3.58 -5.03
CA TRP A 62 3.15 -2.84 -6.07
C TRP A 62 2.50 -3.04 -7.44
N TRP A 63 2.26 -4.29 -7.83
CA TRP A 63 1.63 -4.60 -9.12
C TRP A 63 0.20 -4.06 -9.20
N LEU A 64 -0.59 -4.18 -8.12
CA LEU A 64 -1.96 -3.68 -8.08
C LEU A 64 -2.03 -2.15 -8.25
N LEU A 65 -1.12 -1.41 -7.62
CA LEU A 65 -1.06 0.04 -7.75
C LEU A 65 -0.72 0.46 -9.18
N ARG A 66 0.23 -0.23 -9.82
CA ARG A 66 0.54 -0.01 -11.24
C ARG A 66 -0.63 -0.38 -12.15
N TRP A 67 -1.32 -1.47 -11.87
CA TRP A 67 -2.53 -1.87 -12.59
C TRP A 67 -3.65 -0.81 -12.47
N CYS A 68 -3.74 -0.12 -11.32
CA CYS A 68 -4.63 1.03 -11.13
C CYS A 68 -4.13 2.34 -11.78
N GLY A 69 -2.95 2.36 -12.41
CA GLY A 69 -2.38 3.55 -13.05
C GLY A 69 -1.49 4.42 -12.15
N HIS A 70 -1.08 3.93 -10.98
CA HIS A 70 -0.15 4.64 -10.09
C HIS A 70 1.28 4.12 -10.30
N ASP A 71 2.10 4.91 -11.01
CA ASP A 71 3.43 4.50 -11.44
C ASP A 71 4.53 4.70 -10.38
N GLU A 72 4.40 5.72 -9.53
CA GLU A 72 5.37 6.10 -8.49
C GLU A 72 5.30 5.17 -7.26
N VAL A 73 5.53 3.88 -7.49
CA VAL A 73 5.50 2.85 -6.44
C VAL A 73 6.79 2.02 -6.42
N LYS A 74 7.36 1.85 -5.23
CA LYS A 74 8.61 1.09 -5.00
C LYS A 74 8.41 0.02 -3.93
N VAL A 75 9.09 -1.11 -4.11
CA VAL A 75 9.20 -2.14 -3.06
C VAL A 75 10.44 -1.84 -2.21
N LEU A 76 10.31 -1.88 -0.89
CA LEU A 76 11.46 -1.76 0.00
C LEU A 76 12.26 -3.06 -0.01
N ASP A 77 13.49 -2.97 -0.51
CA ASP A 77 14.41 -4.11 -0.53
C ASP A 77 14.73 -4.62 0.88
N GLY A 78 14.66 -5.93 1.07
CA GLY A 78 14.81 -6.61 2.36
C GLY A 78 13.69 -6.36 3.38
N GLY A 79 12.64 -5.62 3.01
CA GLY A 79 11.43 -5.42 3.81
C GLY A 79 11.67 -4.78 5.19
N TYR A 80 10.75 -5.05 6.13
CA TYR A 80 10.81 -4.48 7.47
C TYR A 80 12.07 -4.92 8.25
N ALA A 81 12.56 -6.14 8.01
CA ALA A 81 13.76 -6.66 8.68
C ALA A 81 15.01 -5.84 8.33
N ALA A 82 15.20 -5.50 7.05
CA ALA A 82 16.31 -4.66 6.62
C ALA A 82 16.21 -3.23 7.19
N TRP A 83 15.01 -2.66 7.25
CA TRP A 83 14.78 -1.35 7.88
C TRP A 83 15.24 -1.31 9.34
N VAL A 84 14.84 -2.31 10.13
CA VAL A 84 15.25 -2.42 11.54
C VAL A 84 16.75 -2.66 11.66
N LYS A 85 17.33 -3.53 10.83
CA LYS A 85 18.77 -3.81 10.83
C LYS A 85 19.61 -2.57 10.50
N ALA A 86 19.10 -1.69 9.65
CA ALA A 86 19.74 -0.41 9.31
C ALA A 86 19.62 0.66 10.42
N GLY A 87 18.93 0.38 11.52
CA GLY A 87 18.79 1.31 12.65
C GLY A 87 17.78 2.43 12.42
N TYR A 88 16.90 2.31 11.42
CA TYR A 88 15.91 3.33 11.15
C TYR A 88 14.76 3.31 12.17
N PRO A 89 14.09 4.46 12.43
CA PRO A 89 13.03 4.56 13.42
C PRO A 89 11.87 3.59 13.16
N SER A 90 11.33 3.00 14.22
CA SER A 90 10.10 2.22 14.17
C SER A 90 9.02 2.88 15.02
N SER A 91 7.76 2.61 14.69
CA SER A 91 6.60 3.09 15.43
C SER A 91 5.55 2.00 15.45
N THR A 92 4.85 1.88 16.57
CA THR A 92 3.67 1.02 16.76
C THR A 92 2.36 1.79 16.59
N SER A 93 2.43 3.11 16.41
CA SER A 93 1.26 3.95 16.14
C SER A 93 0.79 3.74 14.70
N GLN A 94 -0.53 3.57 14.52
CA GLN A 94 -1.12 3.54 13.18
C GLN A 94 -1.05 4.91 12.53
N ALA A 95 -0.83 4.93 11.22
CA ALA A 95 -1.00 6.15 10.44
C ALA A 95 -2.46 6.62 10.54
N SER A 96 -2.67 7.81 11.09
CA SER A 96 -3.94 8.51 10.94
C SER A 96 -4.02 9.08 9.52
N ALA A 97 -5.17 8.93 8.87
CA ALA A 97 -5.43 9.56 7.58
C ALA A 97 -5.07 11.05 7.64
N ALA A 98 -4.21 11.52 6.73
CA ALA A 98 -3.89 12.94 6.64
C ALA A 98 -5.17 13.70 6.27
N GLY A 99 -5.69 14.51 7.18
CA GLY A 99 -6.77 15.45 6.87
C GLY A 99 -6.28 16.38 5.76
N GLY A 100 -6.87 16.25 4.57
CA GLY A 100 -6.48 17.04 3.40
C GLY A 100 -6.55 18.53 3.70
N GLN A 101 -5.40 19.17 3.85
CA GLN A 101 -5.31 20.63 3.86
C GLN A 101 -5.62 21.10 2.43
N LYS A 102 -6.84 21.60 2.22
CA LYS A 102 -7.18 22.36 1.02
C LYS A 102 -6.24 23.55 0.94
N LYS A 103 -5.29 23.56 0.01
CA LYS A 103 -4.63 24.79 -0.41
C LYS A 103 -5.68 25.65 -1.11
N GLY A 104 -6.23 26.62 -0.39
CA GLY A 104 -6.95 27.74 -1.00
C GLY A 104 -5.95 28.59 -1.77
N TYR A 105 -6.18 28.72 -3.08
CA TYR A 105 -5.63 29.83 -3.86
C TYR A 105 -6.76 30.83 -4.05
N GLY A 106 -6.48 32.09 -3.72
CA GLY A 106 -7.39 33.22 -3.86
C GLY A 106 -7.48 33.76 -5.29
#